data_AF-A0A3N5K4I7-F1
#
_entry.id   AF-A0A3N5K4I7-F1
#
_cell.length_a   1.000
_cell.length_b   1.000
_cell.length_c   1.000
_cell.angle_alpha   90.00
_cell.angle_beta   90.00
_cell.angle_gamma   90.00
#
_symmetry.space_group_name_H-M   'P 1'
#
loop_
_entity.id
_entity.type
_entity.pdbx_description
1 polymer ?
#
loop_
_entity_poly.entity_id
_entity_poly.type
_entity_poly.pdbx_seq_one_letter_code
_entity_poly.pdbx_strand_id
1 'polypeptide(L)'
;KVHVPDRAAEEARSFLREGSLIALRELALRRTADRVDVQMRTYMRDHAIRTTWPVTERILACVGSGPHSVRVVRAAKRFADALRAAWVVAYVETPAHARLTDTDRARVAETLRLAEQLGAETVALSGQNVSDEILRHARRRNVSKIVVGKPEPRPWPRRIFGTVADDLMRGAGDTDIYIISGEESPNVPYVPPRRPRGLHWPPYARAAGIVALCTGLAWIMFPYFDPSNLIMVYLLGVVLVASRSEPGPSIFASILSVAAFDFFFVPPFLTFHVSDTQYFGTFAVMLVVALVISGFTVRIRWLAEAAGQRERRTAALYALSRELAGTRGVAGILAAATRHIAEVFHGRVLVFLPDAAGALKPQASSGGYELDATETSVSRWVFGNNQPAGRGTGTHPGAQALYLPLVASRGTIGVIGVKPTDAHVLATPEQLHQLETFANQTALAIERSLLAEEAHAAQVRMETEKLRSSLLSSVSHDLRTPLAAITGAASSLLETGDRLDPSTRREMLETIGDEANRL
;
A
#
# COMPACT_ATOMS: atom_id res chain seq x y z
N LYS A 1 -6.56 -32.65 -39.03
CA LYS A 1 -5.86 -31.46 -39.58
C LYS A 1 -6.94 -30.52 -40.12
N VAL A 2 -7.24 -29.42 -39.42
CA VAL A 2 -8.26 -28.46 -39.85
C VAL A 2 -7.56 -27.13 -40.13
N HIS A 3 -7.77 -26.59 -41.32
CA HIS A 3 -7.16 -25.37 -41.84
C HIS A 3 -7.66 -24.12 -41.07
N VAL A 4 -6.71 -23.32 -40.54
CA VAL A 4 -6.94 -21.94 -40.07
C VAL A 4 -5.94 -20.94 -40.71
N PRO A 5 -5.80 -20.83 -42.04
CA PRO A 5 -4.99 -19.77 -42.66
C PRO A 5 -5.77 -18.45 -42.87
N ASP A 6 -7.07 -18.49 -43.15
CA ASP A 6 -7.80 -17.28 -43.60
C ASP A 6 -8.12 -16.28 -42.48
N ARG A 7 -8.43 -16.74 -41.26
CA ARG A 7 -8.70 -15.83 -40.12
C ARG A 7 -7.46 -15.05 -39.65
N ALA A 8 -6.28 -15.66 -39.73
CA ALA A 8 -5.03 -15.00 -39.36
C ALA A 8 -4.66 -13.86 -40.33
N ALA A 9 -5.02 -14.01 -41.61
CA ALA A 9 -4.78 -12.98 -42.62
C ALA A 9 -5.71 -11.76 -42.45
N GLU A 10 -6.97 -11.97 -42.04
CA GLU A 10 -7.91 -10.89 -41.73
C GLU A 10 -7.54 -10.14 -40.44
N GLU A 11 -7.11 -10.84 -39.40
CA GLU A 11 -6.62 -10.23 -38.16
C GLU A 11 -5.35 -9.40 -38.39
N ALA A 12 -4.41 -9.87 -39.21
CA ALA A 12 -3.22 -9.11 -39.57
C ALA A 12 -3.55 -7.80 -40.31
N ARG A 13 -4.56 -7.81 -41.19
CA ARG A 13 -5.03 -6.59 -41.88
C ARG A 13 -5.76 -5.62 -40.95
N SER A 14 -6.45 -6.12 -39.93
CA SER A 14 -7.04 -5.31 -38.86
C SER A 14 -5.97 -4.62 -37.99
N PHE A 15 -4.89 -5.33 -37.68
CA PHE A 15 -3.77 -4.81 -36.88
C PHE A 15 -2.89 -3.79 -37.61
N LEU A 16 -2.87 -3.79 -38.95
CA LEU A 16 -2.06 -2.88 -39.79
C LEU A 16 -2.81 -1.61 -40.23
N ARG A 17 -3.94 -1.27 -39.59
CA ARG A 17 -4.63 0.00 -39.82
C ARG A 17 -3.79 1.17 -39.34
N GLU A 18 -3.92 2.33 -39.99
CA GLU A 18 -3.13 3.54 -39.71
C GLU A 18 -3.18 3.95 -38.22
N GLY A 19 -4.36 3.88 -37.57
CA GLY A 19 -4.49 4.13 -36.14
C GLY A 19 -3.74 3.14 -35.24
N SER A 20 -3.73 1.85 -35.60
CA SER A 20 -2.98 0.81 -34.89
C SER A 20 -1.47 0.98 -35.04
N LEU A 21 -1.01 1.42 -36.22
CA LEU A 21 0.40 1.72 -36.48
C LEU A 21 0.87 2.96 -35.70
N ILE A 22 0.03 4.01 -35.60
CA ILE A 22 0.34 5.18 -34.77
C ILE A 22 0.47 4.78 -33.29
N ALA A 23 -0.49 4.00 -32.77
CA ALA A 23 -0.44 3.52 -31.39
C ALA A 23 0.78 2.62 -31.12
N LEU A 24 1.14 1.73 -32.05
CA LEU A 24 2.36 0.91 -31.94
C LEU A 24 3.63 1.75 -32.00
N ARG A 25 3.67 2.79 -32.83
CA ARG A 25 4.81 3.70 -32.94
C ARG A 25 4.98 4.55 -31.68
N GLU A 26 3.88 5.02 -31.11
CA GLU A 26 3.87 5.70 -29.81
C GLU A 26 4.34 4.75 -28.69
N LEU A 27 3.80 3.52 -28.64
CA LEU A 27 4.20 2.52 -27.66
C LEU A 27 5.68 2.16 -27.79
N ALA A 28 6.18 2.00 -29.02
CA ALA A 28 7.58 1.71 -29.30
C ALA A 28 8.50 2.86 -28.86
N LEU A 29 8.11 4.11 -29.15
CA LEU A 29 8.85 5.30 -28.70
C LEU A 29 8.84 5.41 -27.17
N ARG A 30 7.70 5.17 -26.52
CA ARG A 30 7.58 5.19 -25.06
C ARG A 30 8.42 4.08 -24.40
N ARG A 31 8.38 2.86 -24.94
CA ARG A 31 9.20 1.73 -24.49
C ARG A 31 10.69 1.99 -24.66
N THR A 32 11.06 2.65 -25.76
CA THR A 32 12.45 3.02 -26.05
C THR A 32 12.92 4.10 -25.08
N ALA A 33 12.11 5.13 -24.83
CA ALA A 33 12.37 6.16 -23.84
C ALA A 33 12.56 5.54 -22.45
N ASP A 34 11.64 4.67 -21.99
CA ASP A 34 11.73 3.98 -20.71
C ASP A 34 13.02 3.14 -20.58
N ARG A 35 13.42 2.46 -21.66
CA ARG A 35 14.63 1.62 -21.68
C ARG A 35 15.91 2.45 -21.59
N VAL A 36 15.98 3.56 -22.32
CA VAL A 36 17.10 4.51 -22.29
C VAL A 36 17.20 5.14 -20.89
N ASP A 37 16.06 5.50 -20.29
CA ASP A 37 15.96 6.03 -18.91
C ASP A 37 16.59 5.08 -17.87
N VAL A 38 16.34 3.76 -18.02
CA VAL A 38 16.92 2.73 -17.15
C VAL A 38 18.42 2.56 -17.38
N GLN A 39 18.86 2.48 -18.64
CA GLN A 39 20.29 2.34 -18.99
C GLN A 39 21.12 3.51 -18.48
N MET A 40 20.58 4.73 -18.60
CA MET A 40 21.20 5.94 -18.11
C MET A 40 21.35 5.94 -16.59
N ARG A 41 20.32 5.51 -15.83
CA ARG A 41 20.42 5.39 -14.36
C ARG A 41 21.50 4.42 -13.93
N THR A 42 21.64 3.30 -14.63
CA THR A 42 22.72 2.33 -14.40
C THR A 42 24.07 2.97 -14.66
N TYR A 43 24.24 3.66 -15.80
CA TYR A 43 25.48 4.37 -16.13
C TYR A 43 25.87 5.42 -15.09
N MET A 44 24.92 6.24 -14.63
CA MET A 44 25.16 7.26 -13.58
C MET A 44 25.61 6.63 -12.26
N ARG A 45 25.00 5.50 -11.88
CA ARG A 45 25.39 4.76 -10.68
C ARG A 45 26.80 4.19 -10.81
N ASP A 46 27.13 3.61 -11.95
CA ASP A 46 28.44 2.99 -12.21
C ASP A 46 29.57 4.03 -12.27
N HIS A 47 29.28 5.25 -12.73
CA HIS A 47 30.24 6.36 -12.83
C HIS A 47 30.17 7.34 -11.65
N ALA A 48 29.42 7.00 -10.59
CA ALA A 48 29.27 7.80 -9.38
C ALA A 48 28.89 9.28 -9.62
N ILE A 49 28.10 9.55 -10.66
CA ILE A 49 27.63 10.90 -11.00
C ILE A 49 26.56 11.31 -9.98
N ARG A 50 26.83 12.37 -9.21
CA ARG A 50 25.96 12.83 -8.10
C ARG A 50 24.93 13.89 -8.48
N THR A 51 25.03 14.44 -9.69
CA THR A 51 24.16 15.50 -10.22
C THR A 51 22.98 14.93 -11.00
N THR A 52 21.89 15.68 -11.09
CA THR A 52 20.71 15.32 -11.90
C THR A 52 21.00 15.59 -13.37
N TRP A 53 20.65 14.64 -14.25
CA TRP A 53 20.91 14.76 -15.69
C TRP A 53 19.59 14.97 -16.44
N PRO A 54 19.35 16.17 -17.02
CA PRO A 54 18.02 16.62 -17.43
C PRO A 54 17.64 16.19 -18.86
N VAL A 55 17.50 14.89 -19.12
CA VAL A 55 17.01 14.41 -20.45
C VAL A 55 15.47 14.30 -20.47
N THR A 56 14.86 13.95 -19.33
CA THR A 56 13.42 13.79 -19.18
C THR A 56 12.93 14.70 -18.07
N GLU A 57 12.07 15.66 -18.39
CA GLU A 57 11.46 16.53 -17.39
C GLU A 57 10.62 15.69 -16.42
N ARG A 58 10.93 15.78 -15.12
CA ARG A 58 10.19 15.09 -14.05
C ARG A 58 10.00 16.02 -12.87
N ILE A 59 8.75 16.12 -12.43
CA ILE A 59 8.33 17.10 -11.43
C ILE A 59 8.05 16.42 -10.11
N LEU A 60 8.53 17.01 -9.01
CA LEU A 60 8.23 16.59 -7.64
C LEU A 60 7.47 17.69 -6.92
N ALA A 61 6.19 17.46 -6.61
CA ALA A 61 5.41 18.36 -5.77
C ALA A 61 5.51 17.92 -4.31
N CYS A 62 5.88 18.83 -3.41
CA CYS A 62 5.99 18.53 -1.99
C CYS A 62 4.79 19.10 -1.24
N VAL A 63 4.04 18.22 -0.58
CA VAL A 63 2.83 18.58 0.16
C VAL A 63 3.05 18.42 1.67
N GLY A 64 2.33 19.22 2.46
CA GLY A 64 2.30 19.14 3.92
C GLY A 64 0.88 19.28 4.48
N SER A 65 0.74 19.46 5.79
CA SER A 65 -0.58 19.63 6.44
C SER A 65 -1.19 21.03 6.28
N GLY A 66 -0.48 21.96 5.64
CA GLY A 66 -0.93 23.32 5.43
C GLY A 66 -2.02 23.45 4.34
N PRO A 67 -2.83 24.52 4.38
CA PRO A 67 -3.91 24.76 3.41
C PRO A 67 -3.41 25.04 1.97
N HIS A 68 -2.11 25.25 1.79
CA HIS A 68 -1.49 25.51 0.50
C HIS A 68 -1.20 24.24 -0.32
N SER A 69 -1.25 23.05 0.28
CA SER A 69 -0.87 21.79 -0.36
C SER A 69 -1.75 21.43 -1.58
N VAL A 70 -3.06 21.69 -1.51
CA VAL A 70 -3.98 21.50 -2.65
C VAL A 70 -3.58 22.38 -3.86
N ARG A 71 -3.13 23.61 -3.60
CA ARG A 71 -2.69 24.53 -4.65
C ARG A 71 -1.37 24.08 -5.28
N VAL A 72 -0.46 23.55 -4.46
CA VAL A 72 0.79 22.95 -4.92
C VAL A 72 0.52 21.80 -5.89
N VAL A 73 -0.40 20.89 -5.55
CA VAL A 73 -0.79 19.78 -6.42
C VAL A 73 -1.37 20.28 -7.74
N ARG A 74 -2.32 21.23 -7.71
CA ARG A 74 -2.95 21.76 -8.93
C ARG A 74 -1.95 22.50 -9.83
N ALA A 75 -1.04 23.26 -9.26
CA ALA A 75 0.01 23.93 -10.03
C ALA A 75 1.05 22.94 -10.58
N ALA A 76 1.43 21.92 -9.81
CA ALA A 76 2.30 20.86 -10.29
C ALA A 76 1.66 20.08 -11.45
N LYS A 77 0.36 19.80 -11.41
CA LYS A 77 -0.39 19.22 -12.55
C LYS A 77 -0.32 20.10 -13.79
N ARG A 78 -0.54 21.41 -13.65
CA ARG A 78 -0.42 22.36 -14.78
C ARG A 78 0.97 22.36 -15.39
N PHE A 79 2.02 22.33 -14.56
CA PHE A 79 3.40 22.22 -15.04
C PHE A 79 3.65 20.86 -15.71
N ALA A 80 3.14 19.77 -15.15
CA ALA A 80 3.29 18.43 -15.71
C ALA A 80 2.64 18.33 -17.08
N ASP A 81 1.45 18.91 -17.26
CA ASP A 81 0.74 18.94 -18.53
C ASP A 81 1.46 19.79 -19.58
N ALA A 82 1.93 20.98 -19.17
CA ALA A 82 2.65 21.89 -20.06
C ALA A 82 3.97 21.27 -20.56
N LEU A 83 4.67 20.55 -19.69
CA LEU A 83 5.96 19.90 -20.00
C LEU A 83 5.81 18.47 -20.53
N ARG A 84 4.58 17.92 -20.56
CA ARG A 84 4.30 16.49 -20.78
C ARG A 84 5.20 15.59 -19.92
N ALA A 85 5.44 16.03 -18.69
CA ALA A 85 6.37 15.44 -17.76
C ALA A 85 5.68 14.44 -16.82
N ALA A 86 6.40 13.38 -16.45
CA ALA A 86 5.98 12.56 -15.32
C ALA A 86 6.07 13.39 -14.03
N TRP A 87 5.10 13.23 -13.14
CA TRP A 87 5.08 13.99 -11.89
C TRP A 87 4.72 13.12 -10.69
N VAL A 88 5.34 13.47 -9.57
CA VAL A 88 5.24 12.74 -8.31
C VAL A 88 4.84 13.73 -7.23
N VAL A 89 3.93 13.34 -6.36
CA VAL A 89 3.59 14.10 -5.15
C VAL A 89 4.14 13.38 -3.94
N ALA A 90 5.02 14.05 -3.20
CA ALA A 90 5.65 13.50 -2.01
C ALA A 90 5.19 14.21 -0.74
N TYR A 91 4.86 13.40 0.27
CA TYR A 91 4.67 13.83 1.65
C TYR A 91 5.80 13.25 2.51
N VAL A 92 6.45 14.08 3.33
CA VAL A 92 7.49 13.61 4.25
C VAL A 92 6.96 13.52 5.66
N GLU A 93 6.94 12.31 6.19
CA GLU A 93 6.67 12.03 7.59
C GLU A 93 7.93 12.25 8.43
N THR A 94 7.84 13.22 9.35
CA THR A 94 8.89 13.48 10.35
C THR A 94 8.44 13.05 11.74
N PRO A 95 9.38 12.85 12.70
CA PRO A 95 9.04 12.53 14.09
C PRO A 95 8.15 13.60 14.76
N ALA A 96 8.26 14.87 14.34
CA ALA A 96 7.38 15.94 14.79
C ALA A 96 5.94 15.78 14.26
N HIS A 97 5.76 15.08 13.13
CA HIS A 97 4.46 14.85 12.49
C HIS A 97 3.71 13.64 13.07
N ALA A 98 4.38 12.77 13.83
CA ALA A 98 3.73 11.73 14.63
C ALA A 98 2.76 12.29 15.70
N ARG A 99 2.83 13.61 15.97
CA ARG A 99 1.94 14.33 16.89
C ARG A 99 0.92 15.24 16.18
N LEU A 100 0.74 15.11 14.87
CA LEU A 100 -0.29 15.84 14.14
C LEU A 100 -1.69 15.45 14.66
N THR A 101 -2.56 16.45 14.82
CA THR A 101 -3.98 16.20 15.08
C THR A 101 -4.59 15.42 13.94
N ASP A 102 -5.65 14.67 14.25
CA ASP A 102 -6.31 13.81 13.26
C ASP A 102 -6.87 14.62 12.09
N THR A 103 -7.24 15.89 12.32
CA THR A 103 -7.65 16.85 11.28
C THR A 103 -6.55 17.15 10.27
N ASP A 104 -5.31 17.29 10.72
CA ASP A 104 -4.17 17.63 9.87
C ASP A 104 -3.74 16.40 9.05
N ARG A 105 -3.82 15.19 9.65
CA ARG A 105 -3.59 13.93 8.93
C ARG A 105 -4.64 13.70 7.84
N ALA A 106 -5.92 13.96 8.13
CA ALA A 106 -6.99 13.86 7.15
C ALA A 106 -6.81 14.83 5.95
N ARG A 107 -6.32 16.06 6.19
CA ARG A 107 -6.03 17.02 5.10
C ARG A 107 -4.90 16.57 4.18
N VAL A 108 -3.82 16.01 4.74
CA VAL A 108 -2.73 15.44 3.94
C VAL A 108 -3.26 14.28 3.10
N ALA A 109 -4.08 13.42 3.70
CA ALA A 109 -4.71 12.28 3.04
C ALA A 109 -5.56 12.70 1.84
N GLU A 110 -6.42 13.70 2.04
CA GLU A 110 -7.27 14.27 0.99
C GLU A 110 -6.44 14.87 -0.14
N THR A 111 -5.33 15.54 0.19
CA THR A 111 -4.44 16.13 -0.80
C THR A 111 -3.71 15.07 -1.64
N LEU A 112 -3.25 13.97 -1.02
CA LEU A 112 -2.62 12.86 -1.75
C LEU A 112 -3.63 12.16 -2.66
N ARG A 113 -4.85 11.89 -2.18
CA ARG A 113 -5.94 11.35 -3.01
C ARG A 113 -6.27 12.24 -4.20
N LEU A 114 -6.32 13.56 -4.00
CA LEU A 114 -6.50 14.51 -5.10
C LEU A 114 -5.36 14.41 -6.13
N ALA A 115 -4.12 14.23 -5.68
CA ALA A 115 -2.99 14.06 -6.58
C ALA A 115 -3.11 12.78 -7.42
N GLU A 116 -3.48 11.65 -6.82
CA GLU A 116 -3.73 10.38 -7.53
C GLU A 116 -4.85 10.53 -8.57
N GLN A 117 -5.96 11.17 -8.19
CA GLN A 117 -7.07 11.45 -9.12
C GLN A 117 -6.65 12.31 -10.31
N LEU A 118 -5.67 13.20 -10.12
CA LEU A 118 -5.07 14.02 -11.18
C LEU A 118 -3.98 13.27 -11.96
N GLY A 119 -3.74 11.99 -11.68
CA GLY A 119 -2.76 11.16 -12.37
C GLY A 119 -1.32 11.34 -11.89
N ALA A 120 -1.11 11.84 -10.66
CA ALA A 120 0.21 11.86 -10.04
C ALA A 120 0.54 10.51 -9.41
N GLU A 121 1.81 10.17 -9.38
CA GLU A 121 2.29 9.13 -8.47
C GLU A 121 2.48 9.73 -7.07
N THR A 122 1.86 9.16 -6.04
CA THR A 122 1.99 9.62 -4.64
C THR A 122 2.99 8.77 -3.87
N VAL A 123 3.81 9.42 -3.05
CA VAL A 123 4.80 8.74 -2.20
C VAL A 123 4.81 9.36 -0.81
N ALA A 124 4.68 8.51 0.22
CA ALA A 124 4.99 8.88 1.60
C ALA A 124 6.45 8.52 1.91
N LEU A 125 7.27 9.53 2.21
CA LEU A 125 8.67 9.38 2.58
C LEU A 125 8.79 9.51 4.09
N SER A 126 9.64 8.71 4.73
CA SER A 126 9.91 8.82 6.17
C SER A 126 11.34 9.34 6.39
N GLY A 127 11.50 10.44 7.11
CA GLY A 127 12.81 11.07 7.31
C GLY A 127 12.87 11.97 8.54
N GLN A 128 14.08 12.26 9.02
CA GLN A 128 14.26 13.16 10.17
C GLN A 128 14.19 14.64 9.76
N ASN A 129 14.64 14.93 8.55
CA ASN A 129 14.61 16.27 7.96
C ASN A 129 13.85 16.23 6.63
N VAL A 130 12.89 17.15 6.47
CA VAL A 130 12.01 17.22 5.30
C VAL A 130 12.81 17.53 4.03
N SER A 131 13.68 18.55 4.09
CA SER A 131 14.45 19.01 2.94
C SER A 131 15.43 17.93 2.44
N ASP A 132 16.17 17.31 3.35
CA ASP A 132 17.12 16.25 3.01
C ASP A 132 16.45 15.03 2.36
N GLU A 133 15.27 14.63 2.85
CA GLU A 133 14.55 13.49 2.30
C GLU A 133 13.96 13.81 0.93
N ILE A 134 13.41 15.02 0.74
CA ILE A 134 12.95 15.52 -0.57
C ILE A 134 14.11 15.52 -1.57
N LEU A 135 15.27 16.10 -1.21
CA LEU A 135 16.43 16.16 -2.11
C LEU A 135 17.01 14.78 -2.41
N ARG A 136 17.02 13.87 -1.41
CA ARG A 136 17.45 12.49 -1.62
C ARG A 136 16.52 11.77 -2.58
N HIS A 137 15.22 11.93 -2.43
CA HIS A 137 14.22 11.35 -3.33
C HIS A 137 14.32 11.96 -4.73
N ALA A 138 14.46 13.28 -4.82
CA ALA A 138 14.65 14.00 -6.08
C ALA A 138 15.85 13.47 -6.87
N ARG A 139 17.01 13.30 -6.22
CA ARG A 139 18.21 12.71 -6.83
C ARG A 139 18.00 11.25 -7.25
N ARG A 140 17.37 10.42 -6.40
CA ARG A 140 17.10 9.00 -6.73
C ARG A 140 16.18 8.85 -7.95
N ARG A 141 15.26 9.79 -8.13
CA ARG A 141 14.26 9.76 -9.21
C ARG A 141 14.62 10.63 -10.41
N ASN A 142 15.81 11.25 -10.43
CA ASN A 142 16.22 12.24 -11.42
C ASN A 142 15.14 13.30 -11.68
N VAL A 143 14.64 13.90 -10.60
CA VAL A 143 13.68 15.02 -10.66
C VAL A 143 14.42 16.26 -11.16
N SER A 144 13.88 16.93 -12.18
CA SER A 144 14.42 18.18 -12.72
C SER A 144 13.82 19.40 -12.03
N LYS A 145 12.58 19.31 -11.55
CA LYS A 145 11.84 20.44 -10.96
C LYS A 145 11.13 20.06 -9.67
N ILE A 146 11.35 20.80 -8.60
CA ILE A 146 10.68 20.64 -7.30
C ILE A 146 9.69 21.78 -7.10
N VAL A 147 8.46 21.46 -6.74
CA VAL A 147 7.38 22.42 -6.51
C VAL A 147 7.01 22.39 -5.02
N VAL A 148 7.12 23.53 -4.36
CA VAL A 148 6.85 23.70 -2.92
C VAL A 148 5.91 24.88 -2.67
N GLY A 149 5.10 24.78 -1.63
CA GLY A 149 4.26 25.90 -1.20
C GLY A 149 5.07 26.97 -0.45
N LYS A 150 4.67 28.24 -0.57
CA LYS A 150 5.26 29.31 0.24
C LYS A 150 5.09 29.00 1.74
N PRO A 151 6.16 29.07 2.55
CA PRO A 151 6.06 28.87 3.99
C PRO A 151 5.23 29.99 4.65
N GLU A 152 4.37 29.63 5.60
CA GLU A 152 3.63 30.61 6.41
C GLU A 152 4.58 31.40 7.33
N PRO A 153 4.39 32.72 7.49
CA PRO A 153 5.19 33.53 8.41
C PRO A 153 4.95 33.10 9.86
N ARG A 154 6.02 32.69 10.55
CA ARG A 154 5.99 32.26 11.97
C ARG A 154 6.47 33.36 12.93
N PRO A 155 5.95 33.44 14.18
CA PRO A 155 6.34 34.43 15.17
C PRO A 155 7.80 34.28 15.67
N TRP A 156 8.30 35.36 16.27
CA TRP A 156 9.70 35.80 16.25
C TRP A 156 10.78 34.92 16.90
N PRO A 157 10.58 33.97 17.85
CA PRO A 157 11.73 33.16 18.27
C PRO A 157 12.10 32.05 17.28
N ARG A 158 11.28 31.79 16.24
CA ARG A 158 11.52 30.71 15.25
C ARG A 158 12.13 31.16 13.93
N ARG A 159 12.40 32.45 13.74
CA ARG A 159 13.10 32.97 12.53
C ARG A 159 14.58 32.58 12.45
N ILE A 160 15.17 32.12 13.56
CA ILE A 160 16.59 31.76 13.65
C ILE A 160 16.87 30.40 12.97
N PHE A 161 15.86 29.54 12.86
CA PHE A 161 15.93 28.27 12.14
C PHE A 161 15.20 28.42 10.80
N GLY A 162 15.92 28.30 9.68
CA GLY A 162 15.40 28.53 8.32
C GLY A 162 14.16 27.69 7.96
N THR A 163 13.51 28.03 6.84
CA THR A 163 12.33 27.28 6.36
C THR A 163 12.74 26.08 5.51
N VAL A 164 11.84 25.10 5.33
CA VAL A 164 12.06 23.96 4.42
C VAL A 164 12.38 24.45 3.01
N ALA A 165 11.76 25.54 2.56
CA ALA A 165 12.07 26.15 1.26
C ALA A 165 13.50 26.70 1.21
N ASP A 166 13.98 27.36 2.28
CA ASP A 166 15.36 27.87 2.36
C ASP A 166 16.39 26.75 2.40
N ASP A 167 16.09 25.65 3.08
CA ASP A 167 16.96 24.48 3.13
C ASP A 167 17.00 23.76 1.78
N LEU A 168 15.87 23.68 1.08
CA LEU A 168 15.80 23.14 -0.28
C LEU A 168 16.60 24.01 -1.24
N MET A 169 16.45 25.34 -1.21
CA MET A 169 17.22 26.26 -2.05
C MET A 169 18.73 26.12 -1.83
N ARG A 170 19.16 25.90 -0.58
CA ARG A 170 20.58 25.66 -0.27
C ARG A 170 21.12 24.32 -0.77
N GLY A 171 20.26 23.29 -0.88
CA GLY A 171 20.66 21.93 -1.24
C GLY A 171 20.28 21.46 -2.65
N ALA A 172 19.63 22.33 -3.45
CA ALA A 172 18.99 21.98 -4.72
C ALA A 172 19.95 21.52 -5.82
N GLY A 173 21.21 21.97 -5.79
CA GLY A 173 22.16 21.74 -6.89
C GLY A 173 21.56 22.20 -8.22
N ASP A 174 21.51 21.30 -9.20
CA ASP A 174 20.97 21.54 -10.55
C ASP A 174 19.45 21.33 -10.67
N THR A 175 18.73 21.23 -9.54
CA THR A 175 17.26 21.04 -9.53
C THR A 175 16.56 22.38 -9.37
N ASP A 176 15.66 22.72 -10.29
CA ASP A 176 14.91 23.97 -10.20
C ASP A 176 13.85 23.90 -9.09
N ILE A 177 13.78 24.91 -8.22
CA ILE A 177 12.76 25.00 -7.18
C ILE A 177 11.73 26.08 -7.53
N TYR A 178 10.47 25.67 -7.62
CA TYR A 178 9.33 26.55 -7.86
C TYR A 178 8.53 26.72 -6.57
N ILE A 179 8.46 27.95 -6.07
CA ILE A 179 7.68 28.30 -4.89
C ILE A 179 6.34 28.89 -5.33
N ILE A 180 5.24 28.20 -4.97
CA ILE A 180 3.90 28.69 -5.26
C ILE A 180 3.42 29.56 -4.12
N SER A 181 3.26 30.84 -4.41
CA SER A 181 2.58 31.82 -3.55
C SER A 181 1.08 31.79 -3.84
N GLY A 182 0.24 31.74 -2.81
CA GLY A 182 -1.21 31.89 -2.99
C GLY A 182 -1.62 33.35 -2.91
N GLU A 183 -2.52 33.79 -3.79
CA GLU A 183 -3.37 34.96 -3.52
C GLU A 183 -4.32 34.64 -2.36
N GLU A 184 -4.67 35.68 -1.60
CA GLU A 184 -5.55 35.64 -0.42
C GLU A 184 -6.93 35.08 -0.81
N SER A 185 -7.16 33.80 -0.54
CA SER A 185 -8.53 33.28 -0.44
C SER A 185 -9.11 33.65 0.93
N PRO A 186 -10.45 33.78 1.06
CA PRO A 186 -11.08 34.21 2.30
C PRO A 186 -10.59 33.35 3.44
N ASN A 187 -10.07 34.02 4.45
CA ASN A 187 -9.39 33.51 5.62
C ASN A 187 -10.24 32.40 6.28
N VAL A 188 -10.02 31.13 5.94
CA VAL A 188 -10.41 30.02 6.82
C VAL A 188 -9.34 30.04 7.90
N PRO A 189 -9.63 30.50 9.13
CA PRO A 189 -8.62 30.61 10.16
C PRO A 189 -8.02 29.22 10.37
N TYR A 190 -6.77 29.07 9.95
CA TYR A 190 -5.95 27.94 10.32
C TYR A 190 -5.76 28.06 11.83
N VAL A 191 -6.60 27.35 12.60
CA VAL A 191 -6.42 27.20 14.03
C VAL A 191 -5.32 26.15 14.19
N PRO A 192 -4.09 26.54 14.56
CA PRO A 192 -3.05 25.55 14.79
C PRO A 192 -3.54 24.57 15.84
N PRO A 193 -3.24 23.27 15.69
CA PRO A 193 -3.67 22.26 16.64
C PRO A 193 -3.24 22.67 18.06
N ARG A 194 -4.24 22.88 18.93
CA ARG A 194 -3.99 23.07 20.36
C ARG A 194 -3.36 21.78 20.87
N ARG A 195 -2.05 21.83 21.13
CA ARG A 195 -1.35 20.78 21.88
C ARG A 195 -2.17 20.50 23.15
N PRO A 196 -2.47 19.24 23.49
CA PRO A 196 -3.01 18.95 24.82
C PRO A 196 -1.97 19.43 25.83
N ARG A 197 -2.26 20.57 26.48
CA ARG A 197 -1.46 21.15 27.56
C ARG A 197 -1.85 20.52 28.90
N GLY A 198 -2.06 19.22 28.91
CA GLY A 198 -2.08 18.47 30.15
C GLY A 198 -0.62 18.21 30.54
N LEU A 199 -0.15 18.81 31.63
CA LEU A 199 1.10 18.34 32.23
C LEU A 199 0.78 16.94 32.78
N HIS A 200 1.12 15.90 32.03
CA HIS A 200 1.01 14.53 32.52
C HIS A 200 2.05 14.38 33.65
N TRP A 201 1.65 14.65 34.90
CA TRP A 201 2.52 14.62 36.08
C TRP A 201 3.17 13.26 36.43
N PRO A 202 2.59 12.09 36.14
CA PRO A 202 3.18 10.79 36.54
C PRO A 202 4.63 10.56 36.07
N PRO A 203 5.04 10.88 34.83
CA PRO A 203 6.44 10.78 34.42
C PRO A 203 7.36 11.82 35.08
N TYR A 204 6.89 13.03 35.41
CA TYR A 204 7.68 14.03 36.14
C TYR A 204 7.89 13.64 37.61
N ALA A 205 6.88 13.03 38.24
CA ALA A 205 6.99 12.49 39.59
C ALA A 205 8.02 11.35 39.67
N ARG A 206 8.02 10.44 38.68
CA ARG A 206 9.05 9.37 38.58
C ARG A 206 10.45 9.94 38.38
N ALA A 207 10.58 10.97 37.54
CA ALA A 207 11.85 11.69 37.35
C ALA A 207 12.35 12.31 38.66
N ALA A 208 11.48 13.02 39.39
CA ALA A 208 11.81 13.58 40.70
C ALA A 208 12.21 12.50 41.72
N GLY A 209 11.52 11.36 41.75
CA GLY A 209 11.85 10.23 42.62
C GLY A 209 13.23 9.64 42.33
N ILE A 210 13.62 9.52 41.06
CA ILE A 210 14.97 9.06 40.69
C ILE A 210 16.04 10.06 41.11
N VAL A 211 15.80 11.37 40.93
CA VAL A 211 16.75 12.41 41.38
C VAL A 211 16.88 12.41 42.90
N ALA A 212 15.77 12.27 43.63
CA ALA A 212 15.79 12.17 45.10
C ALA A 212 16.58 10.94 45.58
N LEU A 213 16.43 9.79 44.91
CA LEU A 213 17.23 8.59 45.18
C LEU A 213 18.73 8.84 44.94
N CYS A 214 19.09 9.53 43.86
CA CYS A 214 20.48 9.89 43.56
C CYS A 214 21.05 10.83 44.63
N THR A 215 20.29 11.82 45.08
CA THR A 215 20.69 12.71 46.19
C THR A 215 20.90 11.94 47.48
N GLY A 216 20.02 10.99 47.82
CA GLY A 216 20.18 10.14 49.00
C GLY A 216 21.45 9.28 48.93
N LEU A 217 21.73 8.69 47.77
CA LEU A 217 22.94 7.90 47.55
C LEU A 217 24.21 8.78 47.61
N ALA A 218 24.17 9.96 47.00
CA ALA A 218 25.25 10.93 47.04
C ALA A 218 25.53 11.42 48.46
N TRP A 219 24.50 11.59 49.30
CA TRP A 219 24.66 11.96 50.71
C TRP A 219 25.45 10.89 51.48
N ILE A 220 25.13 9.61 51.28
CA ILE A 220 25.86 8.49 51.92
C ILE A 220 27.32 8.43 51.44
N MET A 221 27.57 8.79 50.18
CA MET A 221 28.92 8.79 49.58
C MET A 221 29.75 10.03 49.93
N PHE A 222 29.10 11.16 50.25
CA PHE A 222 29.73 12.44 50.52
C PHE A 222 30.92 12.39 51.51
N PRO A 223 30.86 11.65 52.65
CA PRO A 223 32.00 11.60 53.56
C PRO A 223 33.19 10.78 53.06
N TYR A 224 33.03 9.98 51.99
CA TYR A 224 34.05 9.05 51.49
C TYR A 224 34.64 9.46 50.14
N PHE A 225 33.99 10.35 49.39
CA PHE A 225 34.34 10.66 48.00
C PHE A 225 34.35 12.17 47.72
N ASP A 226 35.24 12.59 46.81
CA ASP A 226 35.26 13.97 46.32
C ASP A 226 33.94 14.37 45.63
N PRO A 227 33.54 15.66 45.71
CA PRO A 227 32.33 16.19 45.07
C PRO A 227 32.25 15.88 43.57
N SER A 228 33.39 15.80 42.88
CA SER A 228 33.47 15.46 41.45
C SER A 228 32.96 14.05 41.12
N ASN A 229 33.06 13.10 42.05
CA ASN A 229 32.60 11.71 41.84
C ASN A 229 31.08 11.57 42.06
N LEU A 230 30.50 12.40 42.94
CA LEU A 230 29.06 12.42 43.22
C LEU A 230 28.24 12.84 41.97
N ILE A 231 28.85 13.66 41.10
CA ILE A 231 28.29 14.09 39.82
C ILE A 231 28.00 12.90 38.91
N MET A 232 28.81 11.83 38.96
CA MET A 232 28.56 10.62 38.15
C MET A 232 27.29 9.88 38.56
N VAL A 233 26.93 9.92 39.86
CA VAL A 233 25.69 9.32 40.38
C VAL A 233 24.47 10.03 39.81
N TYR A 234 24.50 11.37 39.80
CA TYR A 234 23.44 12.18 39.16
C TYR A 234 23.36 11.95 37.66
N LEU A 235 24.51 11.84 36.99
CA LEU A 235 24.57 11.58 35.56
C LEU A 235 23.90 10.22 35.25
N LEU A 236 24.22 9.18 36.02
CA LEU A 236 23.58 7.86 35.93
C LEU A 236 22.06 7.94 36.14
N GLY A 237 21.60 8.71 37.14
CA GLY A 237 20.18 8.95 37.39
C GLY A 237 19.46 9.60 36.21
N VAL A 238 20.07 10.62 35.61
CA VAL A 238 19.54 11.30 34.41
C VAL A 238 19.48 10.34 33.22
N VAL A 239 20.48 9.47 33.02
CA VAL A 239 20.43 8.41 32.00
C VAL A 239 19.26 7.45 32.25
N LEU A 240 19.04 7.05 33.49
CA LEU A 240 17.95 6.16 33.86
C LEU A 240 16.58 6.77 33.56
N VAL A 241 16.39 8.06 33.87
CA VAL A 241 15.17 8.80 33.53
C VAL A 241 15.00 8.92 32.02
N ALA A 242 16.07 9.27 31.29
CA ALA A 242 16.07 9.42 29.84
C ALA A 242 15.69 8.11 29.14
N SER A 243 16.22 6.96 29.58
CA SER A 243 15.92 5.65 28.99
C SER A 243 14.46 5.21 29.16
N ARG A 244 13.76 5.69 30.19
CA ARG A 244 12.40 5.24 30.53
C ARG A 244 11.30 6.26 30.28
N SER A 245 11.63 7.53 30.09
CA SER A 245 10.67 8.63 30.06
C SER A 245 10.72 9.44 28.76
N GLU A 246 9.67 10.22 28.50
CA GLU A 246 9.62 11.16 27.39
C GLU A 246 10.67 12.30 27.55
N PRO A 247 10.95 13.09 26.49
CA PRO A 247 12.01 14.11 26.51
C PRO A 247 11.83 15.17 27.61
N GLY A 248 10.58 15.54 27.93
CA GLY A 248 10.27 16.56 28.94
C GLY A 248 10.75 16.17 30.36
N PRO A 249 10.33 15.01 30.90
CA PRO A 249 10.81 14.49 32.18
C PRO A 249 12.34 14.36 32.30
N SER A 250 13.04 14.03 31.21
CA SER A 250 14.51 13.93 31.22
C SER A 250 15.19 15.29 31.38
N ILE A 251 14.69 16.32 30.71
CA ILE A 251 15.19 17.71 30.88
C ILE A 251 14.85 18.22 32.28
N PHE A 252 13.66 17.91 32.79
CA PHE A 252 13.30 18.26 34.17
C PHE A 252 14.24 17.57 35.18
N ALA A 253 14.55 16.28 34.99
CA ALA A 253 15.48 15.56 35.85
C ALA A 253 16.89 16.13 35.81
N SER A 254 17.39 16.57 34.65
CA SER A 254 18.74 17.16 34.56
C SER A 254 18.81 18.51 35.27
N ILE A 255 17.81 19.39 35.08
CA ILE A 255 17.73 20.67 35.78
C ILE A 255 17.62 20.44 37.30
N LEU A 256 16.74 19.52 37.71
CA LEU A 256 16.56 19.19 39.12
C LEU A 256 17.81 18.55 39.74
N SER A 257 18.55 17.75 38.98
CA SER A 257 19.82 17.13 39.42
C SER A 257 20.91 18.17 39.63
N VAL A 258 21.07 19.12 38.70
CA VAL A 258 22.03 20.23 38.82
C VAL A 258 21.66 21.11 40.02
N ALA A 259 20.38 21.47 40.16
CA ALA A 259 19.90 22.27 41.29
C ALA A 259 20.08 21.56 42.64
N ALA A 260 19.79 20.25 42.71
CA ALA A 260 19.99 19.46 43.91
C ALA A 260 21.48 19.33 44.25
N PHE A 261 22.34 19.10 43.25
CA PHE A 261 23.78 18.99 43.47
C PHE A 261 24.37 20.30 44.01
N ASP A 262 24.03 21.43 43.40
CA ASP A 262 24.47 22.76 43.84
C ASP A 262 24.02 23.05 45.27
N PHE A 263 22.74 22.81 45.57
CA PHE A 263 22.16 23.10 46.87
C PHE A 263 22.72 22.25 48.02
N PHE A 264 23.01 20.96 47.80
CA PHE A 264 23.40 20.03 48.87
C PHE A 264 24.92 19.82 48.99
N PHE A 265 25.67 19.89 47.89
CA PHE A 265 27.06 19.38 47.86
C PHE A 265 28.12 20.42 47.46
N VAL A 266 27.73 21.63 47.04
CA VAL A 266 28.66 22.72 46.72
C VAL A 266 28.73 23.72 47.89
N PRO A 267 29.92 24.05 48.42
CA PRO A 267 30.07 25.09 49.44
C PRO A 267 29.81 26.50 48.86
N PRO A 268 29.07 27.39 49.55
CA PRO A 268 28.40 27.22 50.84
C PRO A 268 27.11 26.39 50.75
N PHE A 269 27.03 25.33 51.57
CA PHE A 269 25.92 24.38 51.56
C PHE A 269 24.57 25.05 51.87
N LEU A 270 23.49 24.51 51.30
CA LEU A 270 22.11 24.99 51.46
C LEU A 270 21.87 26.40 50.90
N THR A 271 22.72 26.87 49.99
CA THR A 271 22.55 28.16 49.31
C THR A 271 22.82 28.02 47.82
N PHE A 272 22.08 28.77 46.98
CA PHE A 272 22.35 28.88 45.55
C PHE A 272 23.35 30.02 45.32
N HIS A 273 24.63 29.79 45.63
CA HIS A 273 25.67 30.81 45.48
C HIS A 273 26.79 30.33 44.55
N VAL A 274 26.65 30.67 43.27
CA VAL A 274 27.60 30.30 42.20
C VAL A 274 28.79 31.27 42.21
N SER A 275 29.68 31.15 43.19
CA SER A 275 30.88 32.00 43.31
C SER A 275 32.17 31.30 42.86
N ASP A 276 32.13 30.02 42.52
CA ASP A 276 33.32 29.25 42.17
C ASP A 276 33.28 28.78 40.71
N THR A 277 34.15 29.36 39.88
CA THR A 277 34.24 29.10 38.43
C THR A 277 34.55 27.64 38.09
N GLN A 278 35.08 26.87 39.04
CA GLN A 278 35.43 25.46 38.85
C GLN A 278 34.19 24.57 38.62
N TYR A 279 33.04 24.89 39.25
CA TYR A 279 31.83 24.06 39.13
C TYR A 279 31.00 24.38 37.88
N PHE A 280 31.16 25.58 37.31
CA PHE A 280 30.46 25.99 36.08
C PHE A 280 30.78 25.06 34.90
N GLY A 281 32.04 24.64 34.76
CA GLY A 281 32.46 23.69 33.73
C GLY A 281 31.77 22.33 33.86
N THR A 282 31.66 21.83 35.09
CA THR A 282 31.04 20.52 35.34
C THR A 282 29.53 20.54 35.13
N PHE A 283 28.86 21.64 35.48
CA PHE A 283 27.44 21.84 35.16
C PHE A 283 27.19 21.89 33.64
N ALA A 284 28.05 22.59 32.89
CA ALA A 284 27.96 22.64 31.44
C ALA A 284 28.16 21.25 30.82
N VAL A 285 29.14 20.48 31.29
CA VAL A 285 29.38 19.11 30.80
C VAL A 285 28.22 18.18 31.14
N MET A 286 27.69 18.22 32.38
CA MET A 286 26.54 17.40 32.77
C MET A 286 25.30 17.73 31.93
N LEU A 287 25.06 19.02 31.64
CA LEU A 287 23.96 19.45 30.79
C LEU A 287 24.13 18.96 29.34
N VAL A 288 25.34 19.06 28.78
CA VAL A 288 25.65 18.57 27.43
C VAL A 288 25.45 17.06 27.35
N VAL A 289 25.98 16.30 28.33
CA VAL A 289 25.84 14.84 28.35
C VAL A 289 24.36 14.44 28.50
N ALA A 290 23.59 15.11 29.35
CA ALA A 290 22.16 14.89 29.48
C ALA A 290 21.40 15.16 28.17
N LEU A 291 21.71 16.26 27.48
CA LEU A 291 21.10 16.61 26.19
C LEU A 291 21.45 15.61 25.09
N VAL A 292 22.70 15.15 25.04
CA VAL A 292 23.17 14.14 24.09
C VAL A 292 22.43 12.82 24.33
N ILE A 293 22.36 12.34 25.56
CA ILE A 293 21.69 11.07 25.92
C ILE A 293 20.17 11.16 25.66
N SER A 294 19.55 12.29 25.96
CA SER A 294 18.14 12.56 25.63
C SER A 294 17.89 12.50 24.12
N GLY A 295 18.78 13.12 23.32
CA GLY A 295 18.72 13.08 21.86
C GLY A 295 18.89 11.68 21.27
N PHE A 296 19.83 10.89 21.78
CA PHE A 296 20.05 9.51 21.33
C PHE A 296 18.87 8.59 21.65
N THR A 297 18.26 8.75 22.83
CA THR A 297 17.15 7.88 23.26
C THR A 297 15.90 8.09 22.39
N VAL A 298 15.57 9.35 22.08
CA VAL A 298 14.47 9.68 21.15
C VAL A 298 14.70 9.05 19.77
N ARG A 299 15.95 9.05 19.31
CA ARG A 299 16.34 8.49 18.00
C ARG A 299 16.22 6.96 17.96
N ILE A 300 16.67 6.26 19.01
CA ILE A 300 16.62 4.79 19.09
C ILE A 300 15.18 4.29 19.18
N ARG A 301 14.35 4.94 20.02
CA ARG A 301 12.95 4.54 20.19
C ARG A 301 12.13 4.72 18.90
N TRP A 302 12.40 5.79 18.15
CA TRP A 302 11.78 6.01 16.84
C TRP A 302 12.18 4.96 15.80
N LEU A 303 13.45 4.54 15.78
CA LEU A 303 13.91 3.46 14.91
C LEU A 303 13.21 2.14 15.23
N ALA A 304 13.01 1.83 16.52
CA ALA A 304 12.31 0.62 16.96
C ALA A 304 10.80 0.64 16.63
N GLU A 305 10.12 1.77 16.86
CA GLU A 305 8.69 1.91 16.58
C GLU A 305 8.39 1.91 15.07
N ALA A 306 9.22 2.58 14.27
CA ALA A 306 9.09 2.61 12.80
C ALA A 306 9.41 1.24 12.15
N ALA A 307 10.39 0.50 12.69
CA ALA A 307 10.68 -0.86 12.24
C ALA A 307 9.53 -1.83 12.57
N GLY A 308 8.98 -1.76 13.79
CA GLY A 308 7.90 -2.64 14.24
C GLY A 308 6.59 -2.48 13.45
N GLN A 309 6.24 -1.27 13.01
CA GLN A 309 5.05 -1.07 12.17
C GLN A 309 5.21 -1.68 10.77
N ARG A 310 6.40 -1.59 10.15
CA ARG A 310 6.66 -2.20 8.83
C ARG A 310 6.61 -3.73 8.88
N GLU A 311 7.15 -4.31 9.94
CA GLU A 311 7.13 -5.77 10.15
C GLU A 311 5.69 -6.29 10.30
N ARG A 312 4.87 -5.63 11.15
CA ARG A 312 3.46 -6.02 11.36
C ARG A 312 2.62 -5.96 10.10
N ARG A 313 2.81 -4.92 9.26
CA ARG A 313 2.08 -4.78 7.98
C ARG A 313 2.42 -5.88 7.01
N THR A 314 3.71 -6.16 6.85
CA THR A 314 4.20 -7.20 5.96
C THR A 314 3.71 -8.57 6.43
N ALA A 315 3.73 -8.83 7.74
CA ALA A 315 3.21 -10.06 8.32
C ALA A 315 1.69 -10.22 8.09
N ALA A 316 0.89 -9.17 8.27
CA ALA A 316 -0.55 -9.21 8.05
C ALA A 316 -0.94 -9.49 6.60
N LEU A 317 -0.25 -8.86 5.64
CA LEU A 317 -0.42 -9.12 4.21
C LEU A 317 0.02 -10.53 3.83
N TYR A 318 1.16 -10.99 4.35
CA TYR A 318 1.66 -12.33 4.09
C TYR A 318 0.72 -13.41 4.65
N ALA A 319 0.18 -13.21 5.85
CA ALA A 319 -0.79 -14.11 6.45
C ALA A 319 -2.05 -14.26 5.58
N LEU A 320 -2.63 -13.14 5.12
CA LEU A 320 -3.79 -13.16 4.21
C LEU A 320 -3.45 -13.91 2.92
N SER A 321 -2.37 -13.49 2.25
CA SER A 321 -1.97 -14.06 0.96
C SER A 321 -1.73 -15.56 1.06
N ARG A 322 -1.14 -16.04 2.17
CA ARG A 322 -0.88 -17.46 2.41
C ARG A 322 -2.17 -18.24 2.67
N GLU A 323 -3.10 -17.68 3.44
CA GLU A 323 -4.40 -18.30 3.68
C GLU A 323 -5.23 -18.38 2.39
N LEU A 324 -5.34 -17.28 1.65
CA LEU A 324 -6.02 -17.21 0.35
C LEU A 324 -5.42 -18.15 -0.71
N ALA A 325 -4.13 -18.47 -0.61
CA ALA A 325 -3.48 -19.44 -1.49
C ALA A 325 -3.80 -20.90 -1.12
N GLY A 326 -4.06 -21.18 0.16
CA GLY A 326 -4.40 -22.52 0.65
C GLY A 326 -5.89 -22.87 0.52
N THR A 327 -6.76 -21.86 0.45
CA THR A 327 -8.21 -22.08 0.42
C THR A 327 -8.73 -22.38 -0.99
N ARG A 328 -9.60 -23.37 -1.10
CA ARG A 328 -10.31 -23.72 -2.35
C ARG A 328 -11.74 -23.21 -2.33
N GLY A 329 -12.22 -22.78 -3.48
CA GLY A 329 -13.60 -22.31 -3.67
C GLY A 329 -13.83 -20.89 -3.20
N VAL A 330 -14.76 -20.21 -3.87
CA VAL A 330 -15.09 -18.80 -3.63
C VAL A 330 -15.58 -18.58 -2.19
N ALA A 331 -16.43 -19.47 -1.66
CA ALA A 331 -16.98 -19.32 -0.30
C ALA A 331 -15.89 -19.34 0.78
N GLY A 332 -14.90 -20.23 0.66
CA GLY A 332 -13.79 -20.29 1.61
C GLY A 332 -12.90 -19.04 1.54
N ILE A 333 -12.61 -18.56 0.32
CA ILE A 333 -11.86 -17.33 0.10
C ILE A 333 -12.57 -16.12 0.73
N LEU A 334 -13.88 -16.02 0.55
CA LEU A 334 -14.69 -14.96 1.15
C LEU A 334 -14.70 -15.02 2.68
N ALA A 335 -14.79 -16.21 3.27
CA ALA A 335 -14.75 -16.38 4.72
C ALA A 335 -13.38 -15.99 5.31
N ALA A 336 -12.29 -16.41 4.67
CA ALA A 336 -10.92 -16.02 5.05
C ALA A 336 -10.72 -14.51 4.95
N ALA A 337 -11.12 -13.91 3.83
CA ALA A 337 -10.99 -12.47 3.59
C ALA A 337 -11.81 -11.64 4.59
N THR A 338 -13.08 -11.97 4.79
CA THR A 338 -13.94 -11.22 5.73
C THR A 338 -13.43 -11.30 7.16
N ARG A 339 -13.01 -12.48 7.62
CA ARG A 339 -12.42 -12.67 8.95
C ARG A 339 -11.14 -11.86 9.15
N HIS A 340 -10.18 -11.98 8.24
CA HIS A 340 -8.87 -11.32 8.38
C HIS A 340 -8.97 -9.79 8.24
N ILE A 341 -9.83 -9.28 7.33
CA ILE A 341 -10.08 -7.85 7.20
C ILE A 341 -10.79 -7.32 8.45
N ALA A 342 -11.75 -8.06 9.01
CA ALA A 342 -12.44 -7.67 10.24
C ALA A 342 -11.48 -7.59 11.44
N GLU A 343 -10.54 -8.54 11.54
CA GLU A 343 -9.51 -8.57 12.59
C GLU A 343 -8.53 -7.40 12.48
N VAL A 344 -8.01 -7.12 11.27
CA VAL A 344 -7.00 -6.07 11.05
C VAL A 344 -7.58 -4.66 11.16
N PHE A 345 -8.80 -4.45 10.65
CA PHE A 345 -9.46 -3.14 10.64
C PHE A 345 -10.47 -2.95 11.77
N HIS A 346 -10.53 -3.88 12.73
CA HIS A 346 -11.43 -3.86 13.88
C HIS A 346 -12.86 -3.43 13.51
N GLY A 347 -13.44 -4.10 12.52
CA GLY A 347 -14.66 -3.66 11.86
C GLY A 347 -15.54 -4.80 11.37
N ARG A 348 -16.73 -4.44 10.90
CA ARG A 348 -17.63 -5.35 10.19
C ARG A 348 -17.38 -5.26 8.70
N VAL A 349 -17.26 -6.40 8.04
CA VAL A 349 -16.93 -6.54 6.63
C VAL A 349 -18.06 -7.28 5.94
N LEU A 350 -18.46 -6.81 4.76
CA LEU A 350 -19.48 -7.43 3.93
C LEU A 350 -18.97 -7.54 2.50
N VAL A 351 -19.15 -8.67 1.85
CA VAL A 351 -18.74 -8.88 0.45
C VAL A 351 -19.95 -9.18 -0.42
N PHE A 352 -20.05 -8.46 -1.53
CA PHE A 352 -21.05 -8.64 -2.58
C PHE A 352 -20.41 -9.24 -3.81
N LEU A 353 -21.05 -10.26 -4.38
CA LEU A 353 -20.72 -10.79 -5.70
C LEU A 353 -21.97 -10.76 -6.60
N PRO A 354 -21.81 -10.58 -7.91
CA PRO A 354 -22.91 -10.71 -8.85
C PRO A 354 -23.40 -12.16 -8.92
N ASP A 355 -24.71 -12.34 -9.00
CA ASP A 355 -25.30 -13.64 -9.32
C ASP A 355 -25.25 -13.93 -10.84
N ALA A 356 -25.80 -15.07 -11.27
CA ALA A 356 -25.84 -15.44 -12.69
C ALA A 356 -26.61 -14.44 -13.58
N ALA A 357 -27.46 -13.60 -12.99
CA ALA A 357 -28.18 -12.53 -13.68
C ALA A 357 -27.44 -11.18 -13.61
N GLY A 358 -26.24 -11.13 -13.00
CA GLY A 358 -25.46 -9.92 -12.81
C GLY A 358 -25.90 -9.04 -11.63
N ALA A 359 -26.86 -9.49 -10.81
CA ALA A 359 -27.34 -8.74 -9.67
C ALA A 359 -26.44 -8.98 -8.45
N LEU A 360 -25.90 -7.90 -7.87
CA LEU A 360 -25.08 -7.98 -6.65
C LEU A 360 -25.91 -8.47 -5.47
N LYS A 361 -25.45 -9.54 -4.84
CA LYS A 361 -26.00 -10.07 -3.59
C LYS A 361 -24.89 -10.22 -2.54
N PRO A 362 -25.21 -9.98 -1.26
CA PRO A 362 -24.27 -10.26 -0.18
C PRO A 362 -23.98 -11.77 -0.11
N GLN A 363 -22.71 -12.14 -0.16
CA GLN A 363 -22.26 -13.55 -0.13
C GLN A 363 -21.53 -13.92 1.16
N ALA A 364 -20.90 -12.95 1.83
CA ALA A 364 -20.20 -13.18 3.10
C ALA A 364 -20.23 -11.93 3.98
N SER A 365 -20.39 -12.11 5.29
CA SER A 365 -20.39 -11.04 6.29
C SER A 365 -19.64 -11.46 7.55
N SER A 366 -18.81 -10.58 8.11
CA SER A 366 -18.24 -10.73 9.44
C SER A 366 -19.17 -10.09 10.48
N GLY A 367 -20.15 -10.85 10.96
CA GLY A 367 -21.16 -10.39 11.93
C GLY A 367 -22.39 -9.75 11.28
N GLY A 368 -23.48 -9.65 12.04
CA GLY A 368 -24.80 -9.16 11.60
C GLY A 368 -24.76 -7.70 11.13
N TYR A 369 -24.34 -7.51 9.89
CA TYR A 369 -24.39 -6.23 9.20
C TYR A 369 -25.80 -6.04 8.66
N GLU A 370 -26.58 -5.16 9.27
CA GLU A 370 -27.89 -4.79 8.73
C GLU A 370 -27.68 -3.99 7.45
N LEU A 371 -28.25 -4.50 6.36
CA LEU A 371 -28.21 -3.89 5.04
C LEU A 371 -29.32 -2.86 4.92
N ASP A 372 -28.96 -1.59 4.84
CA ASP A 372 -29.87 -0.51 4.46
C ASP A 372 -30.00 -0.41 2.91
N ALA A 373 -31.10 0.19 2.46
CA ALA A 373 -31.33 0.50 1.05
C ALA A 373 -30.21 1.40 0.49
N THR A 374 -29.72 2.33 1.31
CA THR A 374 -28.59 3.20 0.97
C THR A 374 -27.33 2.39 0.67
N GLU A 375 -27.01 1.41 1.50
CA GLU A 375 -25.80 0.60 1.41
C GLU A 375 -25.81 -0.31 0.17
N THR A 376 -26.98 -0.85 -0.16
CA THR A 376 -27.19 -1.62 -1.40
C THR A 376 -27.03 -0.75 -2.65
N SER A 377 -27.47 0.52 -2.60
CA SER A 377 -27.30 1.45 -3.72
C SER A 377 -25.82 1.83 -3.94
N VAL A 378 -25.07 2.04 -2.86
CA VAL A 378 -23.65 2.38 -2.92
C VAL A 378 -22.83 1.21 -3.43
N SER A 379 -23.09 -0.02 -2.97
CA SER A 379 -22.38 -1.20 -3.48
C SER A 379 -22.62 -1.40 -4.99
N ARG A 380 -23.85 -1.16 -5.48
CA ARG A 380 -24.15 -1.20 -6.92
C ARG A 380 -23.43 -0.11 -7.71
N TRP A 381 -23.34 1.10 -7.16
CA TRP A 381 -22.61 2.19 -7.80
C TRP A 381 -21.10 1.88 -7.89
N VAL A 382 -20.50 1.37 -6.81
CA VAL A 382 -19.08 0.98 -6.78
C VAL A 382 -18.77 -0.11 -7.80
N PHE A 383 -19.64 -1.11 -7.90
CA PHE A 383 -19.49 -2.18 -8.88
C PHE A 383 -19.48 -1.67 -10.33
N GLY A 384 -20.42 -0.78 -10.66
CA GLY A 384 -20.57 -0.24 -12.01
C GLY A 384 -19.51 0.80 -12.39
N ASN A 385 -19.00 1.58 -11.44
CA ASN A 385 -18.08 2.69 -11.70
C ASN A 385 -16.61 2.36 -11.41
N ASN A 386 -16.32 1.18 -10.81
CA ASN A 386 -14.98 0.75 -10.42
C ASN A 386 -14.23 1.82 -9.60
N GLN A 387 -14.94 2.46 -8.67
CA GLN A 387 -14.40 3.52 -7.81
C GLN A 387 -14.85 3.31 -6.37
N PRO A 388 -14.00 3.60 -5.38
CA PRO A 388 -14.41 3.56 -3.98
C PRO A 388 -15.49 4.58 -3.68
N ALA A 389 -16.43 4.23 -2.80
CA ALA A 389 -17.49 5.14 -2.35
C ALA A 389 -17.90 4.84 -0.91
N GLY A 390 -18.61 5.79 -0.30
CA GLY A 390 -19.13 5.68 1.06
C GLY A 390 -18.35 6.51 2.07
N ARG A 391 -18.31 6.03 3.32
CA ARG A 391 -17.74 6.77 4.45
C ARG A 391 -16.29 7.16 4.19
N GLY A 392 -15.97 8.46 4.33
CA GLY A 392 -14.61 8.98 4.13
C GLY A 392 -14.21 9.18 2.66
N THR A 393 -15.18 9.17 1.73
CA THR A 393 -15.00 9.51 0.32
C THR A 393 -15.90 10.69 -0.07
N GLY A 394 -15.60 11.34 -1.20
CA GLY A 394 -16.45 12.41 -1.75
C GLY A 394 -17.71 11.89 -2.44
N THR A 395 -17.81 10.58 -2.66
CA THR A 395 -18.88 9.89 -3.39
C THR A 395 -19.76 9.12 -2.39
N HIS A 396 -21.05 9.46 -2.30
CA HIS A 396 -21.99 8.88 -1.32
C HIS A 396 -21.54 8.99 0.16
N PRO A 397 -21.28 10.20 0.69
CA PRO A 397 -20.77 10.39 2.05
C PRO A 397 -21.74 9.95 3.16
N GLY A 398 -23.04 9.79 2.84
CA GLY A 398 -24.06 9.33 3.78
C GLY A 398 -23.99 7.85 4.15
N ALA A 399 -23.16 7.06 3.47
CA ALA A 399 -23.00 5.64 3.79
C ALA A 399 -22.22 5.43 5.10
N GLN A 400 -22.56 4.38 5.84
CA GLN A 400 -21.93 4.07 7.12
C GLN A 400 -20.63 3.26 6.97
N ALA A 401 -20.41 2.65 5.81
CA ALA A 401 -19.23 1.86 5.46
C ALA A 401 -18.47 2.48 4.28
N LEU A 402 -17.20 2.12 4.16
CA LEU A 402 -16.41 2.34 2.95
C LEU A 402 -16.55 1.12 2.04
N TYR A 403 -16.89 1.33 0.78
CA TYR A 403 -17.04 0.28 -0.23
C TYR A 403 -15.91 0.38 -1.25
N LEU A 404 -15.26 -0.75 -1.53
CA LEU A 404 -14.16 -0.89 -2.47
C LEU A 404 -14.50 -1.92 -3.53
N PRO A 405 -14.18 -1.66 -4.82
CA PRO A 405 -14.37 -2.64 -5.87
C PRO A 405 -13.36 -3.78 -5.73
N LEU A 406 -13.81 -5.01 -5.96
CA LEU A 406 -12.94 -6.18 -6.15
C LEU A 406 -12.62 -6.28 -7.64
N VAL A 407 -11.44 -5.80 -8.03
CA VAL A 407 -11.03 -5.68 -9.43
C VAL A 407 -10.18 -6.86 -9.86
N ALA A 408 -10.61 -7.52 -10.93
CA ALA A 408 -9.94 -8.65 -11.55
C ALA A 408 -9.50 -8.29 -12.99
N SER A 409 -8.84 -9.20 -13.70
CA SER A 409 -8.36 -8.94 -15.07
C SER A 409 -9.49 -8.68 -16.07
N ARG A 410 -10.68 -9.26 -15.84
CA ARG A 410 -11.89 -9.09 -16.67
C ARG A 410 -12.79 -7.92 -16.23
N GLY A 411 -12.40 -7.17 -15.20
CA GLY A 411 -13.19 -6.06 -14.63
C GLY A 411 -13.58 -6.29 -13.18
N THR A 412 -14.56 -5.52 -12.69
CA THR A 412 -15.04 -5.64 -11.31
C THR A 412 -15.85 -6.92 -11.13
N ILE A 413 -15.39 -7.80 -10.23
CA ILE A 413 -16.05 -9.09 -9.94
C ILE A 413 -16.89 -9.05 -8.67
N GLY A 414 -16.80 -7.97 -7.89
CA GLY A 414 -17.52 -7.84 -6.63
C GLY A 414 -17.22 -6.53 -5.93
N VAL A 415 -17.77 -6.37 -4.73
CA VAL A 415 -17.56 -5.19 -3.89
C VAL A 415 -17.38 -5.63 -2.44
N ILE A 416 -16.42 -5.05 -1.75
CA ILE A 416 -16.22 -5.24 -0.32
C ILE A 416 -16.57 -3.95 0.44
N GLY A 417 -17.45 -4.06 1.42
CA GLY A 417 -17.82 -3.00 2.34
C GLY A 417 -17.17 -3.21 3.70
N VAL A 418 -16.55 -2.18 4.26
CA VAL A 418 -15.92 -2.20 5.59
C VAL A 418 -16.47 -1.06 6.43
N LYS A 419 -17.10 -1.42 7.56
CA LYS A 419 -17.57 -0.52 8.61
C LYS A 419 -16.69 -0.68 9.83
N PRO A 420 -15.69 0.18 10.03
CA PRO A 420 -14.85 0.11 11.21
C PRO A 420 -15.67 0.42 12.47
N THR A 421 -15.29 -0.21 13.60
CA THR A 421 -15.91 0.07 14.90
C THR A 421 -15.55 1.47 15.39
N ASP A 422 -14.28 1.85 15.19
CA ASP A 422 -13.77 3.18 15.47
C ASP A 422 -13.68 4.01 14.19
N ALA A 423 -14.26 5.21 14.22
CA ALA A 423 -14.28 6.12 13.07
C ALA A 423 -12.88 6.51 12.53
N HIS A 424 -11.83 6.28 13.32
CA HIS A 424 -10.45 6.67 13.03
C HIS A 424 -9.62 5.58 12.32
N VAL A 425 -10.12 4.34 12.22
CA VAL A 425 -9.34 3.19 11.68
C VAL A 425 -9.15 3.26 10.15
N LEU A 426 -9.97 4.04 9.45
CA LEU A 426 -9.83 4.29 8.01
C LEU A 426 -9.48 5.75 7.70
N ALA A 427 -8.98 6.51 8.69
CA ALA A 427 -8.71 7.94 8.53
C ALA A 427 -7.36 8.23 7.84
N THR A 428 -6.43 7.27 7.82
CA THR A 428 -5.11 7.46 7.23
C THR A 428 -5.01 6.85 5.82
N PRO A 429 -4.27 7.48 4.88
CA PRO A 429 -4.07 6.95 3.52
C PRO A 429 -3.44 5.57 3.52
N GLU A 430 -2.55 5.34 4.48
CA GLU A 430 -1.80 4.10 4.57
C GLU A 430 -2.70 2.91 4.95
N GLN A 431 -3.67 3.13 5.84
CA GLN A 431 -4.70 2.13 6.16
C GLN A 431 -5.64 1.88 4.98
N LEU A 432 -5.99 2.94 4.24
CA LEU A 432 -6.81 2.82 3.04
C LEU A 432 -6.09 2.03 1.94
N HIS A 433 -4.83 2.34 1.68
CA HIS A 433 -3.98 1.62 0.73
C HIS A 433 -3.78 0.15 1.16
N GLN A 434 -3.62 -0.09 2.46
CA GLN A 434 -3.57 -1.45 3.00
C GLN A 434 -4.90 -2.18 2.72
N LEU A 435 -6.05 -1.54 2.95
CA LEU A 435 -7.36 -2.15 2.67
C LEU A 435 -7.58 -2.41 1.18
N GLU A 436 -7.18 -1.48 0.31
CA GLU A 436 -7.16 -1.66 -1.15
C GLU A 436 -6.28 -2.85 -1.55
N THR A 437 -5.12 -3.00 -0.92
CA THR A 437 -4.24 -4.15 -1.17
C THR A 437 -4.91 -5.47 -0.77
N PHE A 438 -5.59 -5.51 0.38
CA PHE A 438 -6.36 -6.69 0.80
C PHE A 438 -7.49 -6.98 -0.20
N ALA A 439 -8.24 -5.97 -0.62
CA ALA A 439 -9.31 -6.09 -1.62
C ALA A 439 -8.78 -6.66 -2.95
N ASN A 440 -7.64 -6.16 -3.43
CA ASN A 440 -7.00 -6.65 -4.66
C ASN A 440 -6.52 -8.10 -4.53
N GLN A 441 -5.93 -8.48 -3.39
CA GLN A 441 -5.53 -9.87 -3.15
C GLN A 441 -6.74 -10.82 -3.07
N THR A 442 -7.83 -10.38 -2.43
CA THR A 442 -9.09 -11.12 -2.41
C THR A 442 -9.67 -11.27 -3.81
N ALA A 443 -9.71 -10.20 -4.61
CA ALA A 443 -10.21 -10.23 -5.98
C ALA A 443 -9.41 -11.22 -6.85
N LEU A 444 -8.09 -11.18 -6.77
CA LEU A 444 -7.20 -12.10 -7.49
C LEU A 444 -7.41 -13.56 -7.06
N ALA A 445 -7.62 -13.82 -5.77
CA ALA A 445 -7.89 -15.17 -5.27
C ALA A 445 -9.25 -15.70 -5.79
N ILE A 446 -10.29 -14.86 -5.78
CA ILE A 446 -11.62 -15.21 -6.33
C ILE A 446 -11.51 -15.48 -7.82
N GLU A 447 -10.87 -14.60 -8.59
CA GLU A 447 -10.66 -14.78 -10.04
C GLU A 447 -9.95 -16.09 -10.33
N ARG A 448 -8.87 -16.41 -9.60
CA ARG A 448 -8.15 -17.68 -9.75
C ARG A 448 -9.03 -18.89 -9.47
N SER A 449 -9.90 -18.83 -8.45
CA SER A 449 -10.83 -19.92 -8.12
C SER A 449 -11.87 -20.11 -9.23
N LEU A 450 -12.46 -19.02 -9.72
CA LEU A 450 -13.46 -19.06 -10.79
C LEU A 450 -12.85 -19.59 -12.10
N LEU A 451 -11.65 -19.14 -12.47
CA LEU A 451 -10.95 -19.63 -13.66
C LEU A 451 -10.58 -21.11 -13.55
N ALA A 452 -10.20 -21.58 -12.36
CA ALA A 452 -9.93 -22.99 -12.11
C ALA A 452 -11.20 -23.84 -12.26
N GLU A 453 -12.35 -23.37 -11.78
CA GLU A 453 -13.65 -24.02 -11.96
C GLU A 453 -14.08 -24.04 -13.44
N GLU A 454 -13.93 -22.93 -14.17
CA GLU A 454 -14.19 -22.84 -15.61
C GLU A 454 -13.34 -23.84 -16.40
N ALA A 455 -12.04 -23.92 -16.11
CA ALA A 455 -11.10 -24.82 -16.76
C ALA A 455 -11.44 -26.30 -16.46
N HIS A 456 -11.75 -26.62 -15.21
CA HIS A 456 -12.14 -27.97 -14.82
C HIS A 456 -13.43 -28.42 -15.53
N ALA A 457 -14.45 -27.55 -15.58
CA ALA A 457 -15.69 -27.82 -16.29
C ALA A 457 -15.48 -28.02 -17.80
N ALA A 458 -14.59 -27.23 -18.41
CA ALA A 458 -14.23 -27.39 -19.82
C ALA A 458 -13.54 -28.74 -20.09
N GLN A 459 -12.64 -29.16 -19.20
CA GLN A 459 -11.95 -30.44 -19.33
C GLN A 459 -12.91 -31.62 -19.21
N VAL A 460 -13.83 -31.60 -18.22
CA VAL A 460 -14.86 -32.63 -18.07
C VAL A 460 -15.73 -32.74 -19.33
N ARG A 461 -16.10 -31.60 -19.94
CA ARG A 461 -16.86 -31.60 -21.21
C ARG A 461 -16.05 -32.22 -22.35
N MET A 462 -14.77 -31.88 -22.48
CA MET A 462 -13.90 -32.45 -23.51
C MET A 462 -13.71 -33.96 -23.35
N GLU A 463 -13.51 -34.43 -22.13
CA GLU A 463 -13.39 -35.86 -21.83
C GLU A 463 -14.68 -36.61 -22.16
N THR A 464 -15.83 -36.04 -21.81
CA THR A 464 -17.15 -36.60 -22.14
C THR A 464 -17.34 -36.74 -23.65
N GLU A 465 -17.02 -35.70 -24.42
CA GLU A 465 -17.16 -35.71 -25.88
C GLU A 465 -16.18 -36.70 -26.54
N LYS A 466 -14.94 -36.79 -26.02
CA LYS A 466 -13.95 -37.76 -26.49
C LYS A 466 -14.42 -39.20 -26.23
N LEU A 467 -14.99 -39.47 -25.05
CA LEU A 467 -15.51 -40.77 -24.70
C LEU A 467 -16.69 -41.14 -25.61
N ARG A 468 -17.62 -40.20 -25.82
CA ARG A 468 -18.75 -40.35 -26.75
C ARG A 468 -18.28 -40.67 -28.17
N SER A 469 -17.33 -39.91 -28.71
CA SER A 469 -16.78 -40.14 -30.05
C SER A 469 -16.08 -41.50 -30.18
N SER A 470 -15.36 -41.92 -29.14
CA SER A 470 -14.65 -43.21 -29.14
C SER A 470 -15.64 -44.38 -29.11
N LEU A 471 -16.68 -44.28 -28.28
CA LEU A 471 -17.75 -45.29 -28.21
C LEU A 471 -18.52 -45.37 -29.53
N LEU A 472 -18.92 -44.23 -30.11
CA LEU A 472 -19.59 -44.21 -31.42
C LEU A 472 -18.72 -44.82 -32.52
N SER A 473 -17.41 -44.55 -32.52
CA SER A 473 -16.47 -45.13 -33.48
C SER A 473 -16.34 -46.65 -33.32
N SER A 474 -16.26 -47.15 -32.09
CA SER A 474 -16.17 -48.59 -31.81
C SER A 474 -17.44 -49.30 -32.26
N VAL A 475 -18.60 -48.82 -31.82
CA VAL A 475 -19.91 -49.38 -32.21
C VAL A 475 -20.08 -49.35 -33.73
N SER A 476 -19.71 -48.26 -34.40
CA SER A 476 -19.80 -48.17 -35.87
C SER A 476 -18.91 -49.20 -36.58
N HIS A 477 -17.71 -49.47 -36.05
CA HIS A 477 -16.81 -50.48 -36.61
C HIS A 477 -17.35 -51.90 -36.41
N ASP A 478 -17.84 -52.17 -35.20
CA ASP A 478 -18.38 -53.47 -34.81
C ASP A 478 -19.68 -53.81 -35.57
N LEU A 479 -20.48 -52.80 -35.93
CA LEU A 479 -21.67 -52.96 -36.78
C LEU A 479 -21.32 -53.07 -38.28
N ARG A 480 -20.29 -52.37 -38.76
CA ARG A 480 -19.93 -52.36 -40.20
C ARG A 480 -19.48 -53.73 -40.69
N THR A 481 -18.78 -54.50 -39.85
CA THR A 481 -18.26 -55.83 -40.20
C THR A 481 -19.38 -56.84 -40.51
N PRO A 482 -20.36 -57.10 -39.62
CA PRO A 482 -21.49 -57.98 -39.90
C PRO A 482 -22.37 -57.45 -41.03
N LEU A 483 -22.64 -56.13 -41.10
CA LEU A 483 -23.39 -55.53 -42.21
C LEU A 483 -22.72 -55.75 -43.58
N ALA A 484 -21.39 -55.66 -43.65
CA ALA A 484 -20.66 -55.93 -44.88
C ALA A 484 -20.75 -57.41 -45.29
N ALA A 485 -20.69 -58.34 -44.33
CA ALA A 485 -20.87 -59.76 -44.57
C ALA A 485 -22.29 -60.08 -45.09
N ILE A 486 -23.33 -59.55 -44.41
CA ILE A 486 -24.73 -59.67 -44.83
C ILE A 486 -24.93 -59.13 -46.24
N THR A 487 -24.42 -57.91 -46.51
CA THR A 487 -24.58 -57.25 -47.82
C THR A 487 -23.84 -58.00 -48.92
N GLY A 488 -22.63 -58.51 -48.65
CA GLY A 488 -21.83 -59.26 -49.62
C GLY A 488 -22.46 -60.60 -49.98
N ALA A 489 -22.94 -61.36 -48.98
CA ALA A 489 -23.67 -62.61 -49.19
C ALA A 489 -24.99 -62.37 -49.95
N ALA A 490 -25.76 -61.35 -49.57
CA ALA A 490 -27.02 -61.00 -50.23
C ALA A 490 -26.81 -60.57 -51.69
N SER A 491 -25.79 -59.76 -51.97
CA SER A 491 -25.47 -59.32 -53.33
C SER A 491 -25.02 -60.48 -54.22
N SER A 492 -24.21 -61.39 -53.68
CA SER A 492 -23.75 -62.59 -54.40
C SER A 492 -24.91 -63.53 -54.76
N LEU A 493 -25.86 -63.69 -53.83
CA LEU A 493 -27.11 -64.44 -54.07
C LEU A 493 -27.98 -63.80 -55.15
N LEU A 494 -28.04 -62.45 -55.22
CA LEU A 494 -28.82 -61.73 -56.23
C LEU A 494 -28.18 -61.76 -57.62
N GLU A 495 -26.86 -61.61 -57.74
CA GLU A 495 -26.18 -61.54 -59.04
C GLU A 495 -25.89 -62.91 -59.65
N THR A 496 -25.47 -63.88 -58.82
CA THR A 496 -24.94 -65.18 -59.30
C THR A 496 -25.70 -66.38 -58.75
N GLY A 497 -26.80 -66.14 -58.02
CA GLY A 497 -27.56 -67.16 -57.30
C GLY A 497 -27.88 -68.39 -58.12
N ASP A 498 -28.36 -68.22 -59.35
CA ASP A 498 -28.78 -69.31 -60.25
C ASP A 498 -27.64 -70.16 -60.82
N ARG A 499 -26.38 -69.72 -60.65
CA ARG A 499 -25.18 -70.45 -61.07
C ARG A 499 -24.42 -71.08 -59.90
N LEU A 500 -24.84 -70.82 -58.66
CA LEU A 500 -24.28 -71.41 -57.44
C LEU A 500 -24.94 -72.77 -57.15
N ASP A 501 -24.17 -73.71 -56.63
CA ASP A 501 -24.71 -74.99 -56.18
C ASP A 501 -25.61 -74.83 -54.93
N PRO A 502 -26.52 -75.78 -54.68
CA PRO A 502 -27.48 -75.69 -53.57
C PRO A 502 -26.84 -75.62 -52.18
N SER A 503 -25.64 -76.17 -51.99
CA SER A 503 -24.91 -76.11 -50.71
C SER A 503 -24.39 -74.69 -50.46
N THR A 504 -23.69 -74.09 -51.42
CA THR A 504 -23.15 -72.74 -51.32
C THR A 504 -24.25 -71.69 -51.13
N ARG A 505 -25.41 -71.88 -51.78
CA ARG A 505 -26.58 -71.01 -51.59
C ARG A 505 -27.11 -71.05 -50.16
N ARG A 506 -27.13 -72.24 -49.53
CA ARG A 506 -27.59 -72.41 -48.14
C ARG A 506 -26.58 -71.81 -47.15
N GLU A 507 -25.28 -71.99 -47.38
CA GLU A 507 -24.21 -71.40 -46.57
C GLU A 507 -24.25 -69.86 -46.57
N MET A 508 -24.52 -69.23 -47.71
CA MET A 508 -24.68 -67.78 -47.80
C MET A 508 -25.93 -67.28 -47.04
N LEU A 509 -27.04 -68.02 -47.05
CA LEU A 509 -28.24 -67.69 -46.28
C LEU A 509 -28.02 -67.87 -44.77
N GLU A 510 -27.30 -68.92 -44.36
CA GLU A 510 -26.89 -69.13 -42.98
C GLU A 510 -25.98 -68.00 -42.49
N THR A 511 -25.00 -67.58 -43.30
CA THR A 511 -24.11 -66.43 -42.99
C THR A 511 -24.90 -65.13 -42.76
N ILE A 512 -25.94 -64.87 -43.59
CA ILE A 512 -26.82 -63.71 -43.40
C ILE A 512 -27.60 -63.83 -42.09
N GLY A 513 -28.17 -65.00 -41.80
CA GLY A 513 -28.94 -65.24 -40.58
C GLY A 513 -28.11 -65.13 -39.31
N ASP A 514 -26.88 -65.68 -39.34
CA ASP A 514 -25.96 -65.66 -38.22
C ASP A 514 -25.47 -64.25 -37.91
N GLU A 515 -25.02 -63.49 -38.91
CA GLU A 515 -24.58 -62.11 -38.69
C GLU A 515 -25.75 -61.16 -38.38
N ALA A 516 -26.96 -61.44 -38.86
CA ALA A 516 -28.16 -60.67 -38.49
C ALA A 516 -28.60 -60.93 -37.04
N ASN A 517 -28.44 -62.16 -36.53
CA ASN A 517 -28.69 -62.49 -35.11
C ASN A 517 -27.62 -61.93 -34.18
N ARG A 518 -26.44 -61.58 -34.72
CA ARG A 518 -25.30 -61.03 -33.98
C ARG A 518 -25.39 -59.52 -33.77
N LEU A 519 -26.20 -58.85 -34.59
CA LEU A 519 -26.59 -57.43 -34.52
C LEU A 519 -27.75 -57.24 -33.54
#